data_AF-A0A329QCC1-F1
#
_entry.id   AF-A0A329QCC1-F1
#
_cell.length_a   1.000
_cell.length_b   1.000
_cell.length_c   1.000
_cell.angle_alpha   90.00
_cell.angle_beta   90.00
_cell.angle_gamma   90.00
#
_symmetry.space_group_name_H-M   'P 1'
#
loop_
_entity.id
_entity.type
_entity.pdbx_description
1 polymer ?
#
loop_
_entity_poly.entity_id
_entity_poly.type
_entity_poly.pdbx_seq_one_letter_code
_entity_poly.pdbx_strand_id
1 'polypeptide(L)'
;MGVDGHELRNLTPHPITFVDRGGEIKGQLPIDTTAARAVPGRPARRTDVAGVPVPVYVLPPRTHVVDLPPPGPSQLLVVSELVARTAIDRNDLVFPYGHVRDSTGRVIGCRALARYAHVPGEFYSLHLGDDVVSGVADTMTPTSADAGDGTAFGSIGPTTGR
;
A
#
# COMPACT_ATOMS: atom_id res chain seq x y z
N MET A 1 11.26 -14.97 -8.07
CA MET A 1 11.42 -15.58 -6.72
C MET A 1 10.02 -15.70 -6.13
N GLY A 2 9.71 -16.76 -5.38
CA GLY A 2 8.35 -16.97 -4.86
C GLY A 2 8.32 -17.44 -3.40
N VAL A 3 7.18 -17.26 -2.74
CA VAL A 3 6.91 -17.67 -1.35
C VAL A 3 5.55 -18.36 -1.34
N ASP A 4 5.45 -19.57 -0.77
CA ASP A 4 4.19 -20.32 -0.63
C ASP A 4 3.36 -20.45 -1.92
N GLY A 5 4.03 -20.56 -3.08
CA GLY A 5 3.37 -20.65 -4.39
C GLY A 5 2.99 -19.30 -5.02
N HIS A 6 3.30 -18.18 -4.36
CA HIS A 6 3.08 -16.82 -4.87
C HIS A 6 4.33 -16.24 -5.53
N GLU A 7 4.14 -15.50 -6.63
CA GLU A 7 5.18 -14.69 -7.27
C GLU A 7 5.40 -13.38 -6.49
N LEU A 8 6.66 -13.05 -6.18
CA LEU A 8 7.02 -11.77 -5.57
C LEU A 8 7.34 -10.71 -6.63
N ARG A 9 6.69 -9.55 -6.51
CA ARG A 9 6.94 -8.38 -7.35
C ARG A 9 7.40 -7.19 -6.52
N ASN A 10 8.52 -6.57 -6.86
CA ASN A 10 9.06 -5.44 -6.09
C ASN A 10 8.59 -4.09 -6.65
N LEU A 11 7.77 -3.40 -5.86
CA LEU A 11 7.29 -2.05 -6.11
C LEU A 11 7.95 -1.03 -5.17
N THR A 12 9.12 -1.35 -4.62
CA THR A 12 9.96 -0.37 -3.93
C THR A 12 10.93 0.30 -4.91
N PRO A 13 11.43 1.52 -4.61
CA PRO A 13 12.37 2.22 -5.49
C PRO A 13 13.75 1.58 -5.64
N HIS A 14 14.05 0.52 -4.86
CA HIS A 14 15.37 -0.08 -4.80
C HIS A 14 15.29 -1.61 -4.82
N PRO A 15 16.31 -2.31 -5.34
CA PRO A 15 16.39 -3.75 -5.21
C PRO A 15 16.43 -4.19 -3.74
N ILE A 16 15.80 -5.31 -3.43
CA ILE A 16 15.76 -5.86 -2.07
C ILE A 16 16.72 -7.03 -1.99
N THR A 17 17.68 -6.97 -1.09
CA THR A 17 18.65 -8.06 -0.85
C THR A 17 18.19 -8.89 0.33
N PHE A 18 18.10 -10.20 0.15
CA PHE A 18 17.77 -11.15 1.21
C PHE A 18 19.04 -11.74 1.79
N VAL A 19 19.14 -11.69 3.12
CA VAL A 19 20.29 -12.16 3.88
C VAL A 19 19.81 -13.18 4.90
N ASP A 20 20.56 -14.26 5.12
CA ASP A 20 20.22 -15.23 6.15
C ASP A 20 20.67 -14.79 7.55
N ARG A 21 20.57 -15.71 8.52
CA ARG A 21 21.02 -15.46 9.90
C ARG A 21 22.55 -15.37 10.02
N GLY A 22 23.29 -16.05 9.15
CA GLY A 22 24.76 -16.02 9.09
C GLY A 22 25.30 -14.77 8.40
N GLY A 23 24.45 -13.99 7.73
CA GLY A 23 24.85 -12.80 6.98
C GLY A 23 25.19 -13.09 5.52
N GLU A 24 24.91 -14.29 5.03
CA GLU A 24 25.09 -14.66 3.63
C GLU A 24 23.93 -14.12 2.78
N ILE A 25 24.25 -13.53 1.63
CA ILE A 25 23.24 -13.09 0.66
C ILE A 25 22.63 -14.32 -0.01
N LYS A 26 21.30 -14.49 0.14
CA LYS A 26 20.56 -15.61 -0.45
C LYS A 26 19.89 -15.26 -1.78
N GLY A 27 19.78 -13.97 -2.07
CA GLY A 27 19.26 -13.51 -3.36
C GLY A 27 18.87 -12.05 -3.32
N GLN A 28 18.43 -11.57 -4.47
CA GLN A 28 17.99 -10.20 -4.65
C GLN A 28 16.70 -10.18 -5.46
N LEU A 29 15.75 -9.36 -5.02
CA LEU A 29 14.54 -9.07 -5.77
C LEU A 29 14.75 -7.74 -6.53
N PRO A 30 14.88 -7.78 -7.88
CA PRO A 30 15.05 -6.57 -8.68
C PRO A 30 13.81 -5.69 -8.62
N ILE A 31 13.93 -4.43 -9.01
CA ILE A 31 12.78 -3.55 -9.20
C ILE A 31 11.95 -4.10 -10.38
N ASP A 32 10.64 -4.25 -10.19
CA ASP A 32 9.75 -4.81 -11.23
C ASP A 32 9.14 -3.68 -12.08
N THR A 33 8.55 -2.69 -11.42
CA THR A 33 7.74 -1.65 -12.06
C THR A 33 7.90 -0.30 -11.35
N THR A 34 7.12 0.71 -11.77
CA THR A 34 6.99 1.98 -11.07
C THR A 34 6.64 1.72 -9.60
N ALA A 35 7.47 2.26 -8.70
CA ALA A 35 7.28 2.06 -7.28
C ALA A 35 5.94 2.65 -6.80
N ALA A 36 5.17 1.87 -6.04
CA ALA A 36 3.97 2.35 -5.39
C ALA A 36 4.33 3.39 -4.32
N ARG A 37 3.58 4.49 -4.21
CA ARG A 37 3.92 5.61 -3.32
C ARG A 37 2.73 6.09 -2.53
N ALA A 38 2.94 6.32 -1.24
CA ALA A 38 2.04 7.14 -0.45
C ALA A 38 2.25 8.61 -0.83
N VAL A 39 1.17 9.31 -1.17
CA VAL A 39 1.23 10.73 -1.53
C VAL A 39 1.41 11.54 -0.24
N PRO A 40 2.44 12.40 -0.16
CA PRO A 40 2.64 13.26 1.01
C PRO A 40 1.46 14.23 1.17
N GLY A 41 1.21 14.65 2.40
CA GLY A 41 0.15 15.62 2.70
C GLY A 41 0.44 17.02 2.14
N ARG A 42 -0.19 18.04 2.73
CA ARG A 42 0.06 19.45 2.35
C ARG A 42 1.15 20.07 3.24
N PRO A 43 1.94 21.03 2.73
CA PRO A 43 2.84 21.81 3.58
C PRO A 43 2.00 22.61 4.59
N ALA A 44 2.30 22.46 5.88
CA ALA A 44 1.55 23.12 6.94
C ALA A 44 2.30 24.32 7.53
N ARG A 45 3.63 24.25 7.59
CA ARG A 45 4.49 25.35 8.01
C ARG A 45 5.89 25.20 7.42
N ARG A 46 6.74 26.22 7.62
CA ARG A 46 8.19 26.13 7.41
C ARG A 46 8.90 26.30 8.75
N THR A 47 10.03 25.64 8.91
CA THR A 47 10.94 25.81 10.06
C THR A 47 12.34 26.10 9.54
N ASP A 48 13.11 26.88 10.29
CA ASP A 48 14.53 27.05 9.99
C ASP A 48 15.31 25.85 10.54
N VAL A 49 16.18 25.29 9.69
CA VAL A 49 17.19 24.32 10.11
C VAL A 49 18.53 24.83 9.58
N ALA A 50 19.33 25.43 10.47
CA ALA A 50 20.65 25.98 10.14
C ALA A 50 20.62 26.98 8.97
N GLY A 51 19.63 27.87 8.93
CA GLY A 51 19.47 28.87 7.87
C GLY A 51 18.73 28.37 6.62
N VAL A 52 18.30 27.09 6.60
CA VAL A 52 17.54 26.52 5.49
C VAL A 52 16.05 26.48 5.86
N PRO A 53 15.16 27.15 5.10
CA PRO A 53 13.72 27.08 5.33
C PRO A 53 13.15 25.73 4.86
N VAL A 54 12.95 24.80 5.81
CA VAL A 54 12.46 23.44 5.56
C VAL A 54 10.93 23.38 5.68
N PRO A 55 10.20 22.89 4.66
CA PRO A 55 8.76 22.69 4.76
C PRO A 55 8.43 21.50 5.68
N VAL A 56 7.50 21.70 6.59
CA VAL A 56 6.93 20.67 7.46
C VAL A 56 5.53 20.33 6.95
N TYR A 57 5.34 19.07 6.58
CA TYR A 57 4.09 18.56 6.04
C TYR A 57 3.22 17.99 7.15
N VAL A 58 1.90 18.20 7.05
CA VAL A 58 0.93 17.44 7.84
C VAL A 58 0.33 16.38 6.92
N LEU A 59 0.52 15.13 7.28
CA LEU A 59 -0.02 13.99 6.55
C LEU A 59 -1.44 13.68 7.06
N PRO A 60 -2.41 13.42 6.17
CA PRO A 60 -3.72 12.94 6.57
C PRO A 60 -3.61 11.54 7.21
N PRO A 61 -4.53 11.16 8.12
CA PRO A 61 -4.55 9.82 8.74
C PRO A 61 -4.64 8.69 7.71
N ARG A 62 -5.29 8.95 6.57
CA ARG A 62 -5.24 8.12 5.37
C ARG A 62 -4.57 8.90 4.25
N THR A 63 -3.31 8.57 3.98
CA THR A 63 -2.65 9.00 2.74
C THR A 63 -3.24 8.23 1.56
N HIS A 64 -3.26 8.83 0.38
CA HIS A 64 -3.63 8.10 -0.83
C HIS A 64 -2.42 7.33 -1.34
N VAL A 65 -2.59 6.09 -1.80
CA VAL A 65 -1.53 5.35 -2.50
C VAL A 65 -1.73 5.49 -4.00
N VAL A 66 -0.71 5.93 -4.71
CA VAL A 66 -0.67 5.96 -6.18
C VAL A 66 0.23 4.84 -6.70
N ASP A 67 0.01 4.46 -7.96
CA ASP A 67 0.78 3.45 -8.68
C ASP A 67 0.82 2.08 -7.99
N LEU A 68 -0.19 1.77 -7.17
CA LEU A 68 -0.39 0.45 -6.58
C LEU A 68 -1.33 -0.36 -7.48
N PRO A 69 -0.86 -1.44 -8.13
CA PRO A 69 -1.72 -2.29 -8.94
C PRO A 69 -2.85 -2.94 -8.13
N PRO A 70 -3.97 -3.29 -8.78
CA PRO A 70 -5.00 -4.12 -8.16
C PRO A 70 -4.41 -5.47 -7.72
N PRO A 71 -5.01 -6.13 -6.71
CA PRO A 71 -4.55 -7.44 -6.27
C PRO A 71 -4.68 -8.46 -7.41
N GLY A 72 -3.64 -9.28 -7.61
CA GLY A 72 -3.59 -10.32 -8.62
C GLY A 72 -3.65 -11.73 -8.01
N PRO A 73 -4.17 -12.73 -8.74
CA PRO A 73 -4.14 -14.11 -8.27
C PRO A 73 -2.68 -14.59 -8.13
N SER A 74 -2.37 -15.24 -7.01
CA SER A 74 -1.05 -15.82 -6.74
C SER A 74 0.14 -14.84 -6.79
N GLN A 75 -0.07 -13.55 -6.50
CA GLN A 75 1.00 -12.54 -6.44
C GLN A 75 1.09 -11.91 -5.05
N LEU A 76 2.33 -11.62 -4.62
CA LEU A 76 2.63 -10.80 -3.45
C LEU A 76 3.41 -9.57 -3.90
N LEU A 77 2.89 -8.39 -3.57
CA LEU A 77 3.48 -7.11 -3.93
C LEU A 77 4.37 -6.62 -2.79
N VAL A 78 5.67 -6.51 -3.04
CA VAL A 78 6.63 -5.97 -2.08
C VAL A 78 6.66 -4.45 -2.19
N VAL A 79 6.19 -3.77 -1.14
CA VAL A 79 6.06 -2.30 -1.07
C VAL A 79 6.84 -1.74 0.11
N SER A 80 6.89 -0.42 0.24
CA SER A 80 7.39 0.21 1.48
C SER A 80 6.42 -0.05 2.64
N GLU A 81 6.93 -0.08 3.88
CA GLU A 81 6.08 -0.24 5.07
C GLU A 81 4.99 0.83 5.14
N LEU A 82 5.29 2.06 4.72
CA LEU A 82 4.31 3.15 4.68
C LEU A 82 3.15 2.82 3.74
N VAL A 83 3.44 2.34 2.52
CA VAL A 83 2.40 1.93 1.55
C VAL A 83 1.56 0.77 2.09
N ALA A 84 2.20 -0.26 2.67
CA ALA A 84 1.48 -1.38 3.28
C ALA A 84 0.60 -0.95 4.46
N ARG A 85 1.05 0.02 5.26
CA ARG A 85 0.29 0.58 6.38
C ARG A 85 -0.88 1.45 5.90
N THR A 86 -0.70 2.18 4.80
CA THR A 86 -1.75 2.99 4.20
C THR A 86 -2.84 2.13 3.57
N ALA A 87 -2.46 1.05 2.88
CA ALA A 87 -3.37 0.09 2.27
C ALA A 87 -3.56 -1.14 3.17
N ILE A 88 -3.84 -0.91 4.46
CA ILE A 88 -3.92 -1.96 5.50
C ILE A 88 -4.94 -3.07 5.19
N ASP A 89 -5.95 -2.74 4.38
CA ASP A 89 -7.02 -3.65 3.97
C ASP A 89 -6.58 -4.63 2.87
N ARG A 90 -5.37 -4.47 2.31
CA ARG A 90 -4.81 -5.34 1.27
C ARG A 90 -4.00 -6.48 1.87
N ASN A 91 -4.46 -7.71 1.61
CA ASN A 91 -3.83 -8.94 2.13
C ASN A 91 -2.62 -9.44 1.31
N ASP A 92 -2.42 -8.90 0.11
CA ASP A 92 -1.37 -9.28 -0.84
C ASP A 92 -0.11 -8.39 -0.75
N LEU A 93 -0.09 -7.42 0.18
CA LEU A 93 1.05 -6.53 0.38
C LEU A 93 2.00 -7.07 1.45
N VAL A 94 3.28 -7.08 1.11
CA VAL A 94 4.37 -7.40 2.03
C VAL A 94 5.44 -6.30 1.98
N PHE A 95 6.28 -6.19 3.00
CA PHE A 95 7.37 -5.22 3.05
C PHE A 95 8.64 -5.82 3.68
N PRO A 96 9.83 -5.31 3.34
CA PRO A 96 11.09 -5.73 3.97
C PRO A 96 11.06 -5.62 5.49
N TYR A 97 11.47 -6.68 6.18
CA TYR A 97 11.51 -6.74 7.64
C TYR A 97 12.80 -7.41 8.15
N GLY A 98 13.18 -7.09 9.40
CA GLY A 98 14.45 -7.57 9.96
C GLY A 98 15.65 -7.03 9.19
N HIS A 99 15.70 -5.71 8.98
CA HIS A 99 16.77 -5.01 8.28
C HIS A 99 18.15 -5.36 8.85
N VAL A 100 19.08 -5.72 7.97
CA VAL A 100 20.50 -5.93 8.27
C VAL A 100 21.25 -4.66 7.90
N ARG A 101 22.05 -4.16 8.83
CA ARG A 101 22.86 -2.95 8.63
C ARG A 101 24.34 -3.26 8.77
N ASP A 102 25.16 -2.54 8.00
CA ASP A 102 26.61 -2.55 8.21
C ASP A 102 27.02 -1.69 9.41
N SER A 103 28.33 -1.60 9.65
CA SER A 103 28.91 -0.80 10.77
C SER A 103 28.63 0.70 10.66
N THR A 104 28.25 1.21 9.49
CA THR A 104 27.89 2.61 9.27
C THR A 104 26.39 2.87 9.43
N GLY A 105 25.60 1.81 9.70
CA GLY A 105 24.15 1.89 9.80
C GLY A 105 23.41 1.83 8.47
N ARG A 106 24.11 1.65 7.33
CA ARG A 106 23.50 1.48 6.02
C ARG A 106 22.81 0.12 5.94
N VAL A 107 21.58 0.11 5.43
CA VAL A 107 20.85 -1.15 5.18
C VAL A 107 21.51 -1.90 4.01
N ILE A 108 21.96 -3.12 4.27
CA ILE A 108 22.58 -4.01 3.27
C ILE A 108 21.66 -5.17 2.84
N GLY A 109 20.51 -5.31 3.49
CA GLY A 109 19.49 -6.28 3.13
C GLY A 109 18.45 -6.48 4.24
N CYS A 110 17.61 -7.49 4.10
CA CYS A 110 16.60 -7.87 5.09
C CYS A 110 16.56 -9.40 5.25
N ARG A 111 16.11 -9.85 6.43
CA ARG A 111 16.01 -11.28 6.76
C ARG A 111 14.61 -11.86 6.54
N ALA A 112 13.63 -11.00 6.37
CA ALA A 112 12.23 -11.40 6.28
C ALA A 112 11.43 -10.42 5.41
N LEU A 113 10.24 -10.88 5.05
CA LEU A 113 9.13 -10.04 4.64
C LEU A 113 8.08 -10.06 5.76
N ALA A 114 7.40 -8.94 5.97
CA ALA A 114 6.29 -8.84 6.89
C ALA A 114 5.04 -8.34 6.17
N ARG A 115 3.88 -8.62 6.75
CA ARG A 115 2.59 -8.02 6.39
C ARG A 115 1.88 -7.59 7.66
N TYR A 116 0.97 -6.65 7.54
CA TYR A 116 0.04 -6.38 8.63
C TYR A 116 -1.00 -7.50 8.69
N ALA A 117 -1.41 -7.85 9.92
CA ALA A 117 -2.53 -8.74 10.10
C ALA A 117 -3.80 -7.97 9.75
N HIS A 118 -4.59 -8.52 8.83
CA HIS A 118 -5.96 -8.07 8.64
C HIS A 118 -6.79 -8.64 9.80
N VAL A 119 -7.31 -7.76 10.66
CA VAL A 119 -8.24 -8.14 11.72
C VAL A 119 -9.64 -7.73 11.26
N PRO A 120 -10.48 -8.67 10.78
CA PRO A 120 -11.84 -8.33 10.37
C PRO A 120 -12.61 -7.77 11.57
N GLY A 121 -13.17 -6.56 11.44
CA GLY A 121 -14.10 -5.99 12.41
C GLY A 121 -13.49 -5.22 13.59
N GLU A 122 -12.18 -4.96 13.63
CA GLU A 122 -11.65 -3.98 14.60
C GLU A 122 -11.83 -2.55 14.09
N PHE A 123 -12.66 -1.80 14.83
CA PHE A 123 -12.80 -0.36 14.68
C PHE A 123 -11.49 0.31 15.08
N TYR A 124 -10.94 1.17 14.23
CA TYR A 124 -10.01 2.19 14.71
C TYR A 124 -10.84 3.37 15.23
N SER A 125 -10.53 3.82 16.44
CA SER A 125 -11.06 5.07 17.00
C SER A 125 -9.95 6.11 16.95
N LEU A 126 -10.03 7.02 15.97
CA LEU A 126 -9.13 8.17 15.93
C LEU A 126 -9.73 9.28 16.82
N HIS A 127 -9.00 9.64 17.87
CA HIS A 127 -9.32 10.80 18.69
C HIS A 127 -8.71 12.04 18.02
N LEU A 128 -9.56 12.93 17.54
CA LEU A 128 -9.18 14.21 16.95
C LEU A 128 -9.62 15.31 17.91
N GLY A 129 -8.84 15.53 18.97
CA GLY A 129 -9.27 16.35 20.10
C GLY A 129 -10.30 15.59 20.94
N ASP A 130 -11.42 16.23 21.29
CA ASP A 130 -12.52 15.61 22.05
C ASP A 130 -13.48 14.78 21.16
N ASP A 131 -13.30 14.84 19.83
CA ASP A 131 -14.13 14.11 18.87
C ASP A 131 -13.58 12.70 18.62
N VAL A 132 -14.47 11.71 18.67
CA VAL A 132 -14.19 10.32 18.29
C VAL A 132 -14.73 10.07 16.88
N VAL A 133 -13.84 9.78 15.95
CA VAL A 133 -14.21 9.29 14.62
C VAL A 133 -13.97 7.78 14.56
N SER A 134 -15.06 7.02 14.53
CA SER A 134 -15.08 5.56 14.37
C SER A 134 -15.40 5.20 12.92
N GLY A 135 -14.68 4.24 12.33
CA GLY A 135 -14.99 3.72 11.00
C GLY A 135 -14.75 2.21 10.90
N VAL A 136 -15.53 1.55 10.04
CA VAL A 136 -15.35 0.14 9.67
C VAL A 136 -14.45 0.10 8.43
N ALA A 137 -13.43 -0.77 8.44
CA ALA A 137 -12.75 -1.17 7.21
C ALA A 137 -13.66 -2.17 6.48
N ASP A 138 -14.71 -1.66 5.82
CA ASP A 138 -15.58 -2.54 5.04
C ASP A 138 -14.86 -2.99 3.78
N THR A 139 -14.74 -4.30 3.64
CA THR A 139 -14.33 -4.97 2.41
C THR A 139 -15.18 -4.47 1.25
N MET A 140 -14.57 -3.79 0.28
CA MET A 140 -15.14 -3.64 -1.05
C MET A 140 -15.35 -5.05 -1.62
N THR A 141 -16.57 -5.57 -1.50
CA THR A 141 -17.05 -6.63 -2.39
C THR A 141 -16.93 -6.12 -3.83
N PRO A 142 -16.28 -6.85 -4.76
CA PRO A 142 -16.37 -6.49 -6.16
C PRO A 142 -17.82 -6.70 -6.56
N THR A 143 -18.54 -5.62 -6.86
CA THR A 143 -19.83 -5.71 -7.53
C THR A 143 -19.58 -6.46 -8.83
N SER A 144 -20.17 -7.64 -8.96
CA SER A 144 -20.20 -8.42 -10.18
C SER A 144 -20.70 -7.51 -11.31
N ALA A 145 -19.81 -7.18 -12.23
CA ALA A 145 -20.20 -6.56 -13.49
C ALA A 145 -21.03 -7.57 -14.27
N ASP A 146 -22.25 -7.16 -14.60
CA ASP A 146 -23.21 -7.87 -15.42
C ASP A 146 -22.56 -8.49 -16.67
N ALA A 147 -22.73 -9.81 -16.79
CA ALA A 147 -22.73 -10.47 -18.08
C ALA A 147 -24.02 -10.05 -18.81
N GLY A 148 -23.90 -9.08 -19.72
CA GLY A 148 -24.98 -8.64 -20.60
C GLY A 148 -24.49 -8.61 -22.05
N ASP A 149 -24.51 -9.78 -22.68
CA ASP A 149 -24.33 -9.95 -24.12
C ASP A 149 -25.59 -9.45 -24.86
N GLY A 150 -25.34 -8.69 -25.94
CA GLY A 150 -26.16 -8.48 -27.14
C GLY A 150 -27.68 -8.55 -27.08
N THR A 151 -28.34 -7.44 -27.45
CA THR A 151 -29.21 -7.28 -28.66
C THR A 151 -30.37 -6.28 -28.47
N ALA A 152 -30.24 -5.16 -29.18
CA ALA A 152 -31.19 -4.55 -30.12
C ALA A 152 -32.70 -4.33 -29.79
N PHE A 153 -33.14 -3.12 -30.18
CA PHE A 153 -34.48 -2.67 -30.61
C PHE A 153 -35.60 -2.48 -29.57
N GLY A 154 -36.19 -1.27 -29.58
CA GLY A 154 -37.57 -1.04 -29.14
C GLY A 154 -37.85 0.33 -28.54
N SER A 155 -38.11 1.33 -29.38
CA SER A 155 -38.69 2.63 -29.00
C SER A 155 -40.12 2.47 -28.45
N ILE A 156 -40.43 3.06 -27.29
CA ILE A 156 -41.79 3.50 -26.92
C ILE A 156 -41.68 4.85 -26.17
N GLY A 157 -42.45 5.83 -26.64
CA GLY A 157 -42.34 7.26 -26.32
C GLY A 157 -42.85 7.71 -24.94
N PRO A 158 -42.95 9.04 -24.72
CA PRO A 158 -43.22 9.61 -23.41
C PRO A 158 -44.72 9.64 -23.10
N THR A 159 -45.08 9.34 -21.85
CA THR A 159 -46.41 9.66 -21.31
C THR A 159 -46.28 10.86 -20.39
N THR A 160 -46.66 12.03 -20.91
CA THR A 160 -46.87 13.27 -20.16
C THR A 160 -48.07 13.14 -19.22
N GLY A 161 -47.90 13.61 -17.99
CA GLY A 161 -48.96 13.84 -17.02
C GLY A 161 -49.06 15.31 -16.65
N ARG A 162 -49.52 16.15 -17.60
CA ARG A 162 -50.43 17.30 -17.49
C ARG A 162 -50.26 18.23 -18.68
#